data_AF-A0AAJ3DKR1-F1
#
_entry.id   AF-A0AAJ3DKR1-F1
#
_cell.length_a   1.000
_cell.length_b   1.000
_cell.length_c   1.000
_cell.angle_alpha   90.00
_cell.angle_beta   90.00
_cell.angle_gamma   90.00
#
_symmetry.space_group_name_H-M   'P 1'
#
loop_
_entity.id
_entity.type
_entity.pdbx_description
1 polymer ?
#
loop_
_entity_poly.entity_id
_entity_poly.type
_entity_poly.pdbx_seq_one_letter_code
_entity_poly.pdbx_strand_id
1 'polypeptide(L)' 'MSDRELYCDTCEGVVLFEAPPCADGHGADCPELVCTGCGAAVLIATFAFRAPRLGRRRGTTRPPHRRAA' A
#
# COMPACT_ATOMS: atom_id res chain seq x y z
N MET A 1 11.97 -0.55 8.59
CA MET A 1 11.03 0.46 9.13
C MET A 1 10.99 1.56 8.09
N SER A 2 9.80 2.00 7.66
CA SER A 2 9.70 3.08 6.69
C SER A 2 9.60 4.40 7.45
N ASP A 3 10.49 5.32 7.15
CA ASP A 3 10.54 6.64 7.75
C ASP A 3 9.94 7.72 6.82
N ARG A 4 9.30 8.73 7.42
CA ARG A 4 8.60 9.83 6.73
C ARG A 4 8.76 11.14 7.50
N GLU A 5 8.98 12.24 6.79
CA GLU A 5 9.01 13.57 7.39
C GLU A 5 7.59 14.16 7.46
N LEU A 6 7.13 14.48 8.66
CA LEU A 6 5.78 15.02 8.92
C LEU A 6 5.83 16.06 10.04
N TYR A 7 4.85 16.96 10.07
CA TYR A 7 4.70 17.90 11.18
C TYR A 7 4.14 17.17 12.40
N CYS A 8 4.79 17.35 13.55
CA CYS A 8 4.32 16.86 14.84
C CYS A 8 3.84 18.05 15.68
N ASP A 9 2.58 18.02 16.12
CA ASP A 9 2.00 19.07 16.94
C ASP A 9 2.65 19.15 18.34
N THR A 10 3.16 18.02 18.86
CA THR A 10 3.85 17.98 20.16
C THR A 10 5.28 18.52 20.09
N CYS A 11 5.97 18.30 18.96
CA CYS A 11 7.32 18.86 18.74
C CYS A 11 7.30 20.25 18.09
N GLU A 12 6.11 20.69 17.64
CA GLU A 12 5.88 21.94 16.91
C GLU A 12 6.77 22.11 15.67
N GLY A 13 7.07 21.01 14.98
CA GLY A 13 8.02 21.01 13.86
C GLY A 13 7.95 19.78 12.97
N VAL A 14 8.64 19.85 11.83
CA VAL A 14 8.82 18.71 10.93
C VAL A 14 9.86 17.77 11.53
N VAL A 15 9.46 16.52 11.72
CA VAL A 15 10.28 15.47 12.33
C VAL A 15 10.10 14.16 11.58
N LEU A 16 11.01 13.23 11.84
CA LEU A 16 10.94 11.86 11.32
C LEU A 16 9.90 11.05 12.09
N PHE A 17 9.04 10.38 11.35
CA PHE A 17 8.08 9.41 11.83
C PHE A 17 8.42 8.03 11.28
N GLU A 18 8.29 7.00 12.12
CA GLU A 18 8.51 5.61 11.73
C GLU A 18 7.25 4.77 11.85
N ALA A 19 7.06 3.85 10.90
CA ALA A 19 6.03 2.82 11.01
C ALA A 19 6.47 1.75 12.03
N PRO A 20 5.72 1.52 13.13
CA PRO A 20 6.00 0.43 14.04
C PRO A 20 5.75 -0.93 13.37
N PRO A 21 6.29 -2.03 13.92
CA PRO A 21 5.97 -3.37 13.43
C PRO A 21 4.45 -3.63 13.56
N CYS A 22 3.75 -3.57 12.43
CA CYS A 22 2.30 -3.77 12.37
C CYS A 22 1.94 -5.25 12.15
N ALA A 23 1.01 -5.77 12.95
CA ALA A 23 0.54 -7.15 12.85
C ALA A 23 -0.31 -7.40 11.60
N ASP A 24 -0.91 -6.35 11.04
CA ASP A 24 -1.77 -6.42 9.85
C ASP A 24 -0.98 -6.62 8.54
N GLY A 25 0.35 -6.56 8.60
CA GLY A 25 1.21 -6.84 7.45
C GLY A 25 1.28 -5.71 6.42
N HIS A 26 0.97 -4.48 6.80
CA HIS A 26 1.08 -3.31 5.91
C HIS A 26 2.55 -2.92 5.59
N GLY A 27 3.52 -3.42 6.36
CA GLY A 27 4.94 -3.19 6.10
C GLY A 27 5.29 -1.70 6.08
N ALA A 28 5.88 -1.23 4.98
CA ALA A 28 6.28 0.17 4.79
C ALA A 28 5.10 1.13 4.56
N ASP A 29 3.95 0.61 4.14
CA ASP A 29 2.74 1.38 3.85
C ASP A 29 1.77 1.42 5.04
N CYS A 30 2.26 1.12 6.25
CA CYS A 30 1.44 1.17 7.45
C CYS A 30 0.87 2.58 7.66
N PRO A 31 -0.45 2.73 7.87
CA PRO A 31 -1.06 4.02 8.16
C PRO A 31 -0.71 4.54 9.55
N GLU A 32 -0.22 3.67 10.44
CA GLU A 32 0.22 4.05 11.79
C GLU A 32 1.67 4.48 11.75
N LEU A 33 1.94 5.71 12.21
CA LEU A 33 3.27 6.29 12.27
C LEU A 33 3.54 6.90 13.65
N VAL A 34 4.76 6.73 14.15
CA VAL A 34 5.19 7.24 15.46
C VAL A 34 6.31 8.24 15.28
N CYS A 35 6.18 9.42 15.90
CA CYS A 35 7.20 10.45 15.92
C CYS A 35 8.45 9.94 16.65
N THR A 36 9.61 9.95 15.98
CA THR A 36 10.88 9.50 16.58
C THR A 36 11.41 10.45 17.66
N GLY A 37 10.96 11.71 17.67
CA GLY A 37 11.31 12.71 18.69
C GLY A 37 10.56 12.55 20.02
N CYS A 38 9.22 12.60 20.00
CA CYS A 38 8.40 12.60 21.21
C CYS A 38 7.55 11.33 21.44
N GLY A 39 7.48 10.41 20.48
CA GLY A 39 6.67 9.19 20.57
C GLY A 39 5.18 9.37 20.28
N ALA A 40 4.72 10.56 19.87
CA ALA A 40 3.33 10.77 19.46
C ALA A 40 2.97 9.91 18.23
N ALA A 41 1.80 9.28 18.25
CA ALA A 41 1.29 8.45 17.16
C ALA A 41 0.28 9.19 16.30
N VAL A 42 0.36 9.03 14.98
CA VAL A 42 -0.58 9.60 14.01
C VAL A 42 -1.06 8.50 13.05
N LEU A 43 -2.32 8.63 12.62
CA LEU A 43 -2.93 7.77 11.61
C LEU A 43 -3.07 8.55 10.30
N ILE A 44 -2.34 8.14 9.28
CA ILE A 44 -2.50 8.67 7.93
C ILE A 44 -3.45 7.74 7.18
N ALA A 45 -4.64 8.23 6.86
CA ALA A 45 -5.60 7.48 6.06
C ALA A 45 -5.08 7.28 4.63
N THR A 46 -4.33 6.20 4.42
CA THR A 46 -3.89 5.76 3.09
C THR A 46 -5.01 4.92 2.47
N PHE A 47 -5.85 5.54 1.64
CA PHE A 47 -6.87 4.81 0.89
C PHE A 47 -6.20 3.97 -0.22
N ALA A 48 -5.94 2.69 0.05
CA ALA A 48 -5.44 1.76 -0.94
C ALA A 48 -6.59 1.21 -1.81
N PHE A 49 -6.75 1.76 -3.02
CA PHE A 49 -7.69 1.22 -3.99
C PHE A 49 -7.07 0.01 -4.72
N ARG A 50 -7.75 -1.14 -4.69
CA ARG A 50 -7.36 -2.28 -5.55
C ARG A 50 -7.60 -1.91 -7.01
N ALA A 51 -6.53 -1.94 -7.82
CA ALA A 51 -6.66 -1.78 -9.25
C ALA A 51 -7.60 -2.86 -9.84
N PRO A 52 -8.60 -2.48 -10.65
CA PRO A 52 -9.48 -3.45 -11.28
C PRO A 52 -8.66 -4.30 -12.25
N ARG A 53 -8.75 -5.63 -12.12
CA ARG A 53 -8.12 -6.55 -13.06
C ARG A 53 -8.91 -6.52 -14.36
N LEU A 54 -8.37 -5.89 -15.39
CA LEU A 54 -8.88 -6.05 -16.75
C LEU A 54 -8.71 -7.52 -17.13
N GLY A 55 -9.79 -8.30 -16.98
CA GLY A 55 -9.82 -9.69 -17.38
C GLY A 55 -9.49 -9.80 -18.85
N ARG A 56 -8.28 -10.28 -19.17
CA ARG A 56 -7.85 -10.55 -20.54
C ARG A 56 -8.79 -11.63 -21.06
N ARG A 57 -9.81 -11.22 -21.84
CA ARG A 57 -10.75 -12.13 -22.51
C ARG A 57 -9.89 -13.14 -23.27
N ARG A 58 -9.80 -14.37 -22.77
CA ARG A 58 -9.19 -15.46 -23.52
C ARG A 58 -10.05 -15.62 -24.76
N GLY A 59 -9.53 -15.13 -25.88
CA GLY A 59 -10.11 -15.39 -27.19
C GLY A 59 -10.24 -16.89 -27.33
N THR A 60 -11.47 -17.38 -27.40
CA THR A 60 -11.79 -18.74 -27.78
C THR A 60 -11.46 -18.87 -29.27
N THR A 61 -10.19 -19.06 -29.59
CA THR A 61 -9.79 -19.53 -30.92
C THR A 61 -10.28 -20.96 -31.06
N ARG A 62 -11.49 -21.09 -31.63
CA ARG A 62 -12.07 -22.35 -32.08
C ARG A 62 -11.05 -23.03 -33.01
N PRO A 63 -10.60 -24.27 -32.72
CA PRO A 63 -9.63 -24.93 -33.57
C PRO A 63 -10.25 -25.19 -34.95
N PRO A 64 -9.49 -25.00 -36.05
CA PRO A 64 -9.97 -25.34 -37.38
C PRO A 64 -10.18 -26.85 -37.47
N HIS A 65 -11.41 -27.24 -37.76
CA HIS A 65 -11.81 -28.62 -38.02
C HIS A 65 -11.12 -29.05 -39.32
N ARG A 66 -10.16 -29.98 -39.20
CA ARG A 66 -9.55 -30.66 -40.34
C ARG A 66 -10.62 -31.50 -41.03
N ARG A 67 -10.93 -31.20 -42.29
CA ARG A 67 -11.67 -32.12 -43.17
C ARG A 67 -10.65 -33.10 -43.76
N ALA A 68 -10.83 -34.39 -43.49
CA ALA A 68 -10.16 -35.46 -44.22
C ALA A 68 -10.94 -35.73 -45.52
N ALA A 69 -10.21 -35.95 -46.61
CA ALA A 69 -10.70 -36.43 -47.90
C ALA A 69 -10.27 -37.90 -48.07
#